data_AF-A0A660NEJ9-F1
#
_entry.id   AF-A0A660NEJ9-F1
#
_cell.length_a   1.000
_cell.length_b   1.000
_cell.length_c   1.000
_cell.angle_alpha   90.00
_cell.angle_beta   90.00
_cell.angle_gamma   90.00
#
_symmetry.space_group_name_H-M   'P 1'
#
loop_
_entity.id
_entity.type
_entity.pdbx_description
1 polymer ?
#
loop_
_entity_poly.entity_id
_entity_poly.type
_entity_poly.pdbx_seq_one_letter_code
_entity_poly.pdbx_strand_id
1 'polypeptide(L)' 'LVVPLAALKPTADRNTFEAQVLENGSQRQRTVKVGVRDRLQAEVVSGLNEGDVLVTGVRPAEDSEKVRW' A
#
# COMPACT_ATOMS: atom_id res chain seq x y z
N LEU A 1 8.71 -1.82 -11.39
CA LEU A 1 8.28 -0.67 -10.55
C LEU A 1 8.91 -0.83 -9.17
N VAL A 2 9.40 0.24 -8.53
CA VAL A 2 9.96 0.16 -7.15
C VAL A 2 9.03 0.86 -6.18
N VAL A 3 8.68 0.20 -5.08
CA VAL A 3 7.77 0.73 -4.05
C VAL A 3 8.35 0.55 -2.65
N PRO A 4 7.93 1.37 -1.65
CA PRO A 4 8.31 1.15 -0.26
C PRO A 4 7.76 -0.18 0.25
N LEU A 5 8.62 -1.01 0.84
CA LEU A 5 8.20 -2.30 1.40
C LEU A 5 7.18 -2.13 2.52
N ALA A 6 7.26 -1.04 3.28
CA ALA A 6 6.33 -0.71 4.36
C ALA A 6 4.87 -0.51 3.90
N ALA A 7 4.65 -0.25 2.61
CA ALA A 7 3.32 -0.10 2.03
C ALA A 7 2.71 -1.43 1.58
N LEU A 8 3.46 -2.53 1.67
CA LEU A 8 3.04 -3.86 1.27
C LEU A 8 2.80 -4.73 2.51
N LYS A 9 1.72 -5.51 2.48
CA LYS A 9 1.44 -6.53 3.50
C LYS A 9 1.92 -7.90 3.00
N PRO A 10 2.70 -8.66 3.79
CA PRO A 10 3.13 -10.00 3.40
C PRO A 10 1.95 -10.96 3.37
N THR A 11 1.97 -11.91 2.44
CA THR A 11 1.04 -13.04 2.40
C THR A 11 1.74 -14.33 2.85
N ALA A 12 1.03 -15.46 2.82
CA ALA A 12 1.62 -16.77 3.05
C ALA A 12 2.66 -17.16 1.98
N ASP A 13 2.53 -16.64 0.76
CA ASP A 13 3.50 -16.87 -0.31
C ASP A 13 4.64 -15.85 -0.23
N ARG A 14 5.88 -16.35 -0.31
CA ARG A 14 7.11 -15.58 -0.05
C ARG A 14 7.27 -14.35 -0.94
N ASN A 15 6.78 -14.44 -2.18
CA ASN A 15 6.95 -13.42 -3.22
C ASN A 15 5.64 -12.69 -3.54
N THR A 16 4.56 -12.98 -2.82
CA THR A 16 3.26 -12.37 -3.03
C THR A 16 2.91 -11.47 -1.85
N PHE A 17 2.42 -10.27 -2.16
CA PHE A 17 2.08 -9.23 -1.21
C PHE A 17 0.73 -8.63 -1.53
N GLU A 18 0.15 -7.94 -0.56
CA GLU A 18 -1.05 -7.13 -0.76
C GLU A 18 -0.66 -5.65 -0.69
N ALA A 19 -1.02 -4.92 -1.74
CA ALA A 19 -0.91 -3.47 -1.84
C ALA A 19 -2.30 -2.85 -1.67
N GLN A 20 -2.36 -1.66 -1.06
CA GLN A 20 -3.56 -0.83 -1.07
C GLN A 20 -3.34 0.31 -2.06
N VAL A 21 -4.18 0.40 -3.08
CA VAL A 21 -4.14 1.47 -4.07
C VAL A 21 -5.37 2.35 -3.94
N LEU A 22 -5.20 3.65 -4.21
CA LEU A 22 -6.32 4.58 -4.31
C LEU A 22 -6.82 4.59 -5.76
N GLU A 23 -8.06 4.17 -5.96
CA GLU A 23 -8.71 4.13 -7.25
C GLU A 23 -10.08 4.80 -7.13
N ASN A 24 -10.32 5.86 -7.91
CA ASN A 24 -11.56 6.65 -7.87
C ASN A 24 -11.94 7.12 -6.45
N GLY A 25 -10.94 7.56 -5.67
CA GLY A 25 -11.14 8.04 -4.30
C GLY A 25 -11.41 6.93 -3.27
N SER A 26 -11.41 5.66 -3.67
CA SER A 26 -11.62 4.51 -2.78
C SER A 26 -10.37 3.66 -2.69
N GLN A 27 -10.08 3.13 -1.50
CA GLN A 27 -8.98 2.19 -1.31
C GLN A 27 -9.38 0.82 -1.87
N ARG A 28 -8.50 0.23 -2.69
CA ARG A 28 -8.65 -1.09 -3.26
C ARG A 28 -7.41 -1.93 -2.94
N GLN A 29 -7.67 -3.15 -2.50
CA GLN A 29 -6.62 -4.14 -2.31
C GLN A 29 -6.24 -4.76 -3.64
N ARG A 30 -4.93 -4.87 -3.89
CA ARG A 30 -4.39 -5.61 -5.04
C ARG A 30 -3.30 -6.57 -4.60
N THR A 31 -3.34 -7.78 -5.15
CA THR A 31 -2.28 -8.76 -5.01
C THR A 31 -1.14 -8.42 -5.96
N VAL A 32 0.08 -8.38 -5.44
CA VAL A 32 1.28 -7.99 -6.19
C VAL A 32 2.36 -9.05 -6.04
N LYS A 33 3.16 -9.24 -7.09
CA LYS A 33 4.34 -10.10 -7.06
C LYS A 33 5.60 -9.25 -6.93
N VAL A 34 6.46 -9.63 -6.00
CA VAL A 34 7.73 -8.96 -5.70
C VAL A 34 8.89 -9.84 -6.16
N GLY A 35 9.79 -9.26 -6.93
CA GLY A 35 11.03 -9.88 -7.41
C GLY A 35 12.12 -9.78 -6.35
N VAL A 36 12.96 -8.76 -6.46
CA VAL A 36 13.96 -8.42 -5.43
C VAL A 36 13.40 -7.43 -4.41
N ARG A 37 13.92 -7.49 -3.18
CA ARG A 37 13.58 -6.53 -2.11
C ARG A 37 14.71 -6.40 -1.12
N ASP A 38 14.76 -5.23 -0.51
CA ASP A 38 15.60 -4.90 0.64
C ASP A 38 14.72 -4.45 1.80
N ARG A 39 15.35 -4.02 2.90
CA ARG A 39 14.64 -3.59 4.10
C ARG A 39 13.66 -2.42 3.87
N LEU A 40 13.92 -1.58 2.87
CA LEU A 40 13.14 -0.36 2.62
C LEU A 40 12.27 -0.44 1.36
N GLN A 41 12.71 -1.18 0.35
CA GLN A 41 12.14 -1.14 -0.99
C GLN A 41 11.90 -2.54 -1.53
N ALA A 42 10.92 -2.65 -2.43
CA ALA A 42 10.62 -3.86 -3.17
C ALA A 42 10.42 -3.53 -4.64
N GLU A 43 10.95 -4.39 -5.51
CA GLU A 43 10.64 -4.39 -6.93
C GLU A 43 9.34 -5.16 -7.15
N VAL A 44 8.32 -4.48 -7.68
CA VAL A 44 7.07 -5.10 -8.12
C VAL A 44 7.21 -5.46 -9.59
N VAL A 45 7.08 -6.77 -9.85
CA VAL A 45 7.15 -7.37 -11.19
C VAL A 45 5.76 -7.61 -11.80
N SER A 46 4.70 -7.61 -10.97
CA SER A 46 3.31 -7.74 -11.45
C SER A 46 2.31 -7.27 -10.39
N GLY A 47 1.12 -6.83 -10.84
CA GLY A 47 -0.02 -6.46 -9.97
C GLY A 47 -0.19 -4.97 -9.69
N LEU A 48 0.77 -4.14 -10.11
CA LEU A 48 0.69 -2.67 -10.10
C LEU A 48 1.12 -2.12 -11.46
N ASN A 49 0.59 -0.97 -11.82
CA ASN A 49 0.94 -0.20 -13.00
C ASN A 49 1.58 1.12 -12.61
N GLU A 50 2.34 1.70 -13.54
CA GLU A 50 2.83 3.06 -13.38
C GLU A 50 1.66 4.03 -13.29
N GLY A 51 1.72 4.97 -12.35
CA GLY A 51 0.63 5.90 -12.05
C GLY A 51 -0.39 5.42 -11.03
N ASP A 52 -0.36 4.14 -10.60
CA ASP A 52 -1.15 3.70 -9.45
C ASP A 52 -0.72 4.47 -8.18
N VAL A 53 -1.70 5.01 -7.44
CA VAL A 53 -1.44 5.74 -6.21
C VAL A 53 -1.45 4.76 -5.03
N LEU A 54 -0.27 4.43 -4.53
CA LEU A 54 -0.10 3.49 -3.42
C LEU A 54 -0.34 4.18 -2.07
N VAL A 55 -1.14 3.55 -1.21
CA VAL A 55 -1.37 4.00 0.16
C VAL A 55 -0.21 3.50 1.04
N THR A 56 0.62 4.43 1.52
CA THR A 56 1.78 4.11 2.37
C THR A 56 1.50 4.22 3.87
N GLY A 57 0.31 4.70 4.24
CA GLY A 57 -0.11 4.83 5.63
C GLY A 57 -1.48 5.51 5.72
N VAL A 58 -2.24 5.18 6.76
CA VAL A 58 -3.51 5.83 7.09
C VAL A 58 -3.36 6.52 8.44
N ARG A 59 -3.75 7.79 8.51
CA ARG A 59 -3.89 8.51 9.78
C ARG A 59 -5.37 8.57 10.10
N PRO A 60 -5.81 8.11 11.29
CA PRO A 60 -7.17 8.39 11.72
C PRO A 60 -7.33 9.92 11.75
N ALA A 61 -8.44 10.42 11.19
CA ALA A 61 -8.79 11.82 11.38
C ALA A 61 -9.01 12.03 12.87
N GLU A 62 -8.33 13.02 13.45
CA GLU A 62 -8.60 13.44 14.82
C GLU A 62 -10.06 13.91 14.86
N ASP A 63 -10.90 13.16 15.58
CA ASP A 63 -12.30 13.50 15.77
C ASP A 63 -12.34 14.84 16.47
N SER A 64 -12.60 15.89 15.69
CA SER A 64 -12.79 17.23 16.22
C SER A 64 -14.20 17.29 16.79
N GLU A 65 -14.46 16.49 17.83
CA GLU A 65 -15.65 16.63 18.64
C GLU A 65 -15.53 18.00 19.31
N LYS A 66 -16.28 18.94 18.73
CA LYS A 66 -16.44 20.28 19.26
C LYS A 66 -16.89 20.15 20.71
N VAL A 67 -15.97 20.34 21.65
CA VAL A 67 -16.29 20.70 23.03
C VAL A 67 -17.17 21.95 22.97
N ARG A 68 -18.48 21.73 23.12
CA ARG A 68 -19.48 22.77 23.22
C ARG A 68 -19.71 23.01 24.70
N TRP A 69 -19.14 24.09 25.22
CA TRP A 69 -19.44 24.63 26.54
C TRP A 69 -20.81 25.29 26.55
#